data_AF-A0A1Q7J6K6-F1
#
_entry.id   AF-A0A1Q7J6K6-F1
#
_cell.length_a   1.000
_cell.length_b   1.000
_cell.length_c   1.000
_cell.angle_alpha   90.00
_cell.angle_beta   90.00
_cell.angle_gamma   90.00
#
_symmetry.space_group_name_H-M   'P 1'
#
loop_
_entity.id
_entity.type
_entity.pdbx_description
1 polymer ?
#
loop_
_entity_poly.entity_id
_entity_poly.type
_entity_poly.pdbx_seq_one_letter_code
_entity_poly.pdbx_strand_id
1 'polypeptide(L)'
;MDIASGLVETARWARDVRSLQHEPKFLFHRVLTECLFAEFAANSCVIDIARGTPIVYACFIGYDEYAHRRGPSSRMALLKLWELDRMLGRIVAAVNALPELGYELYLFSDHGQTATRPAELILGESIGEHLLADGRTAGSDPVAFGGAGGGDAAAVAAQARWFRRVASVLPGPLGKAALAWARHVAKTLDAAQPYHADGPLLVVPAGDIAHVYSTRVPYPLREPELRARHPGLLERCARSPAIGFTLVRGESGPLALRGDRRLELHRPQDALELAHQVGHPLAAVYARDLLRMRSSGDLILLGCAAPCGETVAYPFEFGSHGGLAPDQLDTFMIHPQELGEGAFASLVRPQDLHRFFLERSGRLPRELPLGAREEATCAS
;
A
#
# COMPACT_ATOMS: atom_id res chain seq x y z
N MET A 1 13.82 19.48 -12.14
CA MET A 1 13.55 20.40 -11.03
C MET A 1 14.83 21.13 -10.64
N ASP A 2 14.77 22.45 -10.44
CA ASP A 2 15.86 23.21 -9.85
C ASP A 2 16.00 22.82 -8.37
N ILE A 3 17.20 22.38 -7.97
CA ILE A 3 17.52 21.93 -6.61
C ILE A 3 17.11 23.01 -5.58
N ALA A 4 17.21 24.29 -5.95
CA ALA A 4 16.82 25.41 -5.11
C ALA A 4 15.32 25.39 -4.73
N SER A 5 14.45 25.06 -5.69
CA SER A 5 13.00 24.99 -5.44
C SER A 5 12.62 23.87 -4.45
N GLY A 6 13.29 22.72 -4.57
CA GLY A 6 13.08 21.59 -3.66
C GLY A 6 13.59 21.86 -2.24
N LEU A 7 14.64 22.67 -2.08
CA LEU A 7 15.14 23.09 -0.76
C LEU A 7 14.18 24.07 -0.07
N VAL A 8 13.65 25.05 -0.81
CA VAL A 8 12.68 26.02 -0.27
C VAL A 8 11.40 25.33 0.18
N GLU A 9 10.87 24.40 -0.61
CA GLU A 9 9.67 23.64 -0.24
C GLU A 9 9.90 22.73 0.96
N THR A 10 11.10 22.16 1.08
CA THR A 10 11.48 21.37 2.25
C THR A 10 11.56 22.24 3.51
N ALA A 11 12.13 23.45 3.41
CA ALA A 11 12.18 24.39 4.54
C ALA A 11 10.78 24.87 4.96
N ARG A 12 9.89 25.13 3.99
CA ARG A 12 8.48 25.48 4.26
C ARG A 12 7.75 24.34 4.96
N TRP A 13 7.84 23.12 4.41
CA TRP A 13 7.22 21.94 4.99
C TRP A 13 7.74 21.64 6.41
N ALA A 14 9.05 21.75 6.64
CA ALA A 14 9.64 21.54 7.96
C ALA A 14 9.14 22.56 9.00
N ARG A 15 8.87 23.79 8.58
CA ARG A 15 8.27 24.83 9.43
C ARG A 15 6.81 24.52 9.77
N ASP A 16 6.05 24.02 8.80
CA ASP A 16 4.63 23.71 8.96
C ASP A 16 4.41 22.47 9.82
N VAL A 17 5.19 21.41 9.60
CA VAL A 17 5.13 20.14 10.36
C VAL A 17 5.87 20.22 11.69
N ARG A 18 6.76 21.20 11.86
CA ARG A 18 7.64 21.39 13.03
C ARG A 18 8.52 20.17 13.36
N SER A 19 8.85 19.34 12.36
CA SER A 19 9.75 18.20 12.50
C SER A 19 10.66 18.06 11.29
N LEU A 20 11.94 17.73 11.55
CA LEU A 20 12.96 17.40 10.56
C LEU A 20 13.41 15.95 10.65
N GLN A 21 12.91 15.19 11.61
CA GLN A 21 13.43 13.89 12.03
C GLN A 21 13.47 12.86 10.89
N HIS A 22 12.51 12.92 9.98
CA HIS A 22 12.35 11.97 8.87
C HIS A 22 12.87 12.49 7.52
N GLU A 23 13.37 13.74 7.45
CA GLU A 23 13.73 14.40 6.19
C GLU A 23 15.04 13.91 5.56
N PRO A 24 16.12 13.59 6.31
CA PRO A 24 17.38 13.14 5.72
C PRO A 24 17.27 11.79 4.98
N LYS A 25 16.50 10.83 5.52
CA LYS A 25 16.26 9.53 4.88
C LYS A 25 15.47 9.70 3.57
N PHE A 26 14.44 10.55 3.60
CA PHE A 26 13.64 10.88 2.43
C PHE A 26 14.48 11.54 1.32
N LEU A 27 15.31 12.54 1.66
CA LEU A 27 16.16 13.23 0.68
C LEU A 27 17.19 12.31 0.01
N PHE A 28 17.70 11.30 0.73
CA PHE A 28 18.62 10.31 0.16
C PHE A 28 17.92 9.35 -0.81
N HIS A 29 16.73 8.84 -0.46
CA HIS A 29 15.89 8.02 -1.36
C HIS A 29 15.49 8.80 -2.62
N ARG A 30 15.12 10.08 -2.44
CA ARG A 30 14.62 11.01 -3.46
C ARG A 30 15.57 11.22 -4.66
N VAL A 31 16.88 11.33 -4.42
CA VAL A 31 17.83 11.74 -5.46
C VAL A 31 18.34 10.56 -6.28
N LEU A 32 18.58 9.42 -5.64
CA LEU A 32 19.26 8.29 -6.28
C LEU A 32 18.29 7.26 -6.88
N THR A 33 17.10 7.09 -6.27
CA THR A 33 16.23 5.93 -6.52
C THR A 33 14.98 6.22 -7.35
N GLU A 34 14.57 7.48 -7.54
CA GLU A 34 13.23 7.74 -8.14
C GLU A 34 13.26 8.53 -9.46
N CYS A 35 13.86 9.72 -9.48
CA CYS A 35 13.90 10.54 -10.70
C CYS A 35 14.59 9.84 -11.87
N LEU A 36 15.61 9.01 -11.60
CA LEU A 36 16.29 8.23 -12.63
C LEU A 36 15.42 7.08 -13.12
N PHE A 37 14.67 6.43 -12.22
CA PHE A 37 14.00 5.17 -12.52
C PHE A 37 12.75 5.31 -13.35
N ALA A 38 11.93 6.31 -13.07
CA ALA A 38 10.74 6.56 -13.88
C ALA A 38 11.14 6.85 -15.35
N GLU A 39 12.18 7.66 -15.55
CA GLU A 39 12.76 7.93 -16.87
C GLU A 39 13.34 6.67 -17.52
N PHE A 40 14.05 5.82 -16.77
CA PHE A 40 14.51 4.53 -17.29
C PHE A 40 13.36 3.59 -17.65
N ALA A 41 12.30 3.54 -16.84
CA ALA A 41 11.12 2.71 -17.11
C ALA A 41 10.41 3.16 -18.38
N ALA A 42 10.19 4.47 -18.55
CA ALA A 42 9.58 5.03 -19.76
C ALA A 42 10.42 4.73 -21.02
N ASN A 43 11.74 4.97 -20.96
CA ASN A 43 12.63 4.68 -22.09
C ASN A 43 12.72 3.16 -22.37
N SER A 44 12.66 2.32 -21.34
CA SER A 44 12.61 0.86 -21.52
C SER A 44 11.32 0.43 -22.22
N CYS A 45 10.17 1.03 -21.88
CA CYS A 45 8.92 0.79 -22.59
C CYS A 45 9.05 1.11 -24.08
N VAL A 46 9.63 2.27 -24.41
CA VAL A 46 9.86 2.68 -25.81
C VAL A 46 10.73 1.66 -26.56
N ILE A 47 11.81 1.18 -25.93
CA ILE A 47 12.70 0.17 -26.53
C ILE A 47 11.98 -1.17 -26.70
N ASP A 48 11.21 -1.60 -25.71
CA ASP A 48 10.50 -2.87 -25.73
C ASP A 48 9.36 -2.87 -26.76
N ILE A 49 8.67 -1.74 -26.93
CA ILE A 49 7.71 -1.50 -28.02
C ILE A 49 8.42 -1.61 -29.37
N ALA A 50 9.55 -0.92 -29.56
CA ALA A 50 10.31 -0.96 -30.80
C ALA A 50 10.84 -2.37 -31.16
N ARG A 51 10.98 -3.24 -30.16
CA ARG A 51 11.37 -4.65 -30.34
C ARG A 51 10.18 -5.58 -30.61
N GLY A 52 8.94 -5.10 -30.54
CA GLY A 52 7.75 -5.94 -30.65
C GLY A 52 7.55 -6.88 -29.45
N THR A 53 7.97 -6.46 -28.25
CA THR A 53 7.76 -7.25 -27.01
C THR A 53 6.26 -7.45 -26.74
N PRO A 54 5.72 -8.69 -26.71
CA PRO A 54 4.27 -8.90 -26.76
C PRO A 54 3.44 -8.24 -25.65
N ILE A 55 4.00 -8.10 -24.44
CA ILE A 55 3.37 -7.42 -23.32
C ILE A 55 4.43 -6.60 -22.61
N VAL A 56 4.17 -5.29 -22.47
CA VAL A 56 5.01 -4.35 -21.73
C VAL A 56 4.20 -3.86 -20.53
N TYR A 57 4.74 -4.02 -19.32
CA TYR A 57 4.12 -3.55 -18.09
C TYR A 57 5.13 -2.72 -17.31
N ALA A 58 4.76 -1.48 -16.99
CA ALA A 58 5.56 -0.57 -16.20
C ALA A 58 4.72 0.05 -15.09
N CYS A 59 5.34 0.24 -13.93
CA CYS A 59 4.75 0.87 -12.77
C CYS A 59 5.50 2.18 -12.49
N PHE A 60 4.76 3.27 -12.29
CA PHE A 60 5.30 4.60 -12.05
C PHE A 60 4.95 5.06 -10.64
N ILE A 61 5.81 4.75 -9.67
CA ILE A 61 5.59 4.97 -8.23
C ILE A 61 5.87 6.42 -7.77
N GLY A 62 6.37 7.27 -8.66
CA GLY A 62 6.88 8.60 -8.26
C GLY A 62 5.83 9.52 -7.64
N TYR A 63 4.55 9.41 -8.02
CA TYR A 63 3.48 10.18 -7.37
C TYR A 63 3.25 9.71 -5.93
N ASP A 64 3.16 8.39 -5.74
CA ASP A 64 2.81 7.75 -4.49
C ASP A 64 3.79 8.09 -3.36
N GLU A 65 5.08 7.91 -3.60
CA GLU A 65 6.18 8.26 -2.67
C GLU A 65 6.11 9.71 -2.16
N TYR A 66 5.81 10.65 -3.08
CA TYR A 66 5.71 12.06 -2.72
C TYR A 66 4.41 12.38 -2.01
N ALA A 67 3.33 11.70 -2.39
CA ALA A 67 2.05 11.83 -1.72
C ALA A 67 2.14 11.29 -0.28
N HIS A 68 2.79 10.15 -0.03
CA HIS A 68 3.07 9.65 1.32
C HIS A 68 3.79 10.70 2.17
N ARG A 69 4.82 11.34 1.61
CA ARG A 69 5.64 12.28 2.38
C ARG A 69 4.99 13.64 2.59
N ARG A 70 4.30 14.17 1.58
CA ARG A 70 3.90 15.58 1.52
C ARG A 70 2.39 15.79 1.42
N GLY A 71 1.63 14.71 1.22
CA GLY A 71 0.21 14.71 0.97
C GLY A 71 -0.13 14.64 -0.54
N PRO A 72 -1.28 14.03 -0.90
CA PRO A 72 -1.67 13.77 -2.29
C PRO A 72 -1.85 15.02 -3.13
N SER A 73 -2.31 16.11 -2.52
CA SER A 73 -2.53 17.41 -3.19
C SER A 73 -1.33 18.35 -3.09
N SER A 74 -0.19 17.88 -2.58
CA SER A 74 1.00 18.71 -2.47
C SER A 74 1.56 19.07 -3.85
N ARG A 75 2.15 20.26 -3.97
CA ARG A 75 2.79 20.69 -5.22
C ARG A 75 3.82 19.67 -5.71
N MET A 76 4.57 19.06 -4.80
CA MET A 76 5.60 18.09 -5.16
C MET A 76 5.01 16.79 -5.70
N ALA A 77 3.92 16.28 -5.10
CA ALA A 77 3.21 15.11 -5.62
C ALA A 77 2.62 15.41 -7.00
N LEU A 78 1.92 16.54 -7.15
CA LEU A 78 1.30 16.91 -8.43
C LEU A 78 2.33 17.13 -9.55
N LEU A 79 3.51 17.68 -9.25
CA LEU A 79 4.60 17.80 -10.22
C LEU A 79 5.05 16.43 -10.77
N LYS A 80 4.94 15.34 -9.99
CA LYS A 80 5.25 13.99 -10.48
C LYS A 80 4.25 13.48 -11.50
N LEU A 81 2.99 13.91 -11.44
CA LEU A 81 2.02 13.62 -12.50
C LEU A 81 2.36 14.37 -13.80
N TRP A 82 2.89 15.60 -13.71
CA TRP A 82 3.39 16.32 -14.90
C TRP A 82 4.62 15.64 -15.53
N GLU A 83 5.52 15.09 -14.72
CA GLU A 83 6.64 14.28 -15.21
C GLU A 83 6.13 12.99 -15.86
N LEU A 84 5.14 12.32 -15.25
CA LEU A 84 4.46 11.15 -15.81
C LEU A 84 3.81 11.44 -17.17
N ASP A 85 3.09 12.54 -17.31
CA ASP A 85 2.49 12.95 -18.59
C ASP A 85 3.52 13.02 -19.73
N ARG A 86 4.70 13.62 -19.48
CA ARG A 86 5.79 13.67 -20.46
C ARG A 86 6.36 12.29 -20.79
N MET A 87 6.44 11.39 -19.79
CA MET A 87 6.87 10.00 -20.00
C MET A 87 5.87 9.23 -20.85
N LEU A 88 4.57 9.35 -20.54
CA LEU A 88 3.49 8.75 -21.30
C LEU A 88 3.47 9.25 -22.74
N GLY A 89 3.70 10.55 -22.98
CA GLY A 89 3.81 11.11 -24.33
C GLY A 89 4.86 10.42 -25.20
N ARG A 90 6.01 10.01 -24.64
CA ARG A 90 7.03 9.24 -25.38
C ARG A 90 6.57 7.83 -25.69
N ILE A 91 5.90 7.17 -24.76
CA ILE A 91 5.37 5.82 -24.94
C ILE A 91 4.28 5.82 -26.02
N VAL A 92 3.35 6.77 -25.96
CA VAL A 92 2.30 6.96 -26.97
C VAL A 92 2.91 7.24 -28.34
N ALA A 93 3.93 8.11 -28.41
CA ALA A 93 4.63 8.38 -29.68
C ALA A 93 5.30 7.12 -30.25
N ALA A 94 5.88 6.26 -29.41
CA ALA A 94 6.50 5.01 -29.84
C ALA A 94 5.46 4.01 -30.38
N VAL A 95 4.29 3.88 -29.73
CA VAL A 95 3.18 3.06 -30.22
C VAL A 95 2.67 3.58 -31.57
N ASN A 96 2.43 4.89 -31.67
CA ASN A 96 1.92 5.51 -32.90
C ASN A 96 2.90 5.44 -34.08
N ALA A 97 4.21 5.30 -33.81
CA ALA A 97 5.23 5.16 -34.84
C ALA A 97 5.27 3.75 -35.47
N LEU A 98 4.66 2.75 -34.83
CA LEU A 98 4.69 1.34 -35.23
C LEU A 98 3.28 0.72 -35.24
N PRO A 99 2.34 1.26 -36.05
CA PRO A 99 0.95 0.80 -36.09
C PRO A 99 0.81 -0.69 -36.45
N GLU A 100 1.77 -1.24 -37.20
CA GLU A 100 1.82 -2.66 -37.58
C GLU A 100 1.94 -3.62 -36.40
N LEU A 101 2.41 -3.14 -35.24
CA LEU A 101 2.54 -3.96 -34.02
C LEU A 101 1.24 -4.05 -33.22
N GLY A 102 0.25 -3.19 -33.50
CA GLY A 102 -1.09 -3.28 -32.91
C GLY A 102 -1.13 -3.19 -31.38
N TYR A 103 -0.23 -2.42 -30.76
CA TYR A 103 -0.26 -2.23 -29.31
C TYR A 103 -1.50 -1.46 -28.85
N GLU A 104 -2.12 -1.97 -27.78
CA GLU A 104 -3.13 -1.26 -27.01
C GLU A 104 -2.50 -0.70 -25.73
N LEU A 105 -2.78 0.57 -25.43
CA LEU A 105 -2.28 1.23 -24.22
C LEU A 105 -3.38 1.31 -23.16
N TYR A 106 -3.06 0.83 -21.97
CA TYR A 106 -3.91 0.94 -20.78
C TYR A 106 -3.10 1.64 -19.69
N LEU A 107 -3.73 2.55 -18.96
CA LEU A 107 -3.17 3.21 -17.78
C LEU A 107 -4.19 3.13 -16.66
N PHE A 108 -3.79 2.60 -15.51
CA PHE A 108 -4.68 2.50 -14.35
C PHE A 108 -3.92 2.73 -13.06
N SER A 109 -4.68 3.07 -12.02
CA SER A 109 -4.20 3.10 -10.64
C SER A 109 -4.58 1.80 -9.95
N ASP A 110 -3.67 1.21 -9.19
CA ASP A 110 -3.96 0.06 -8.33
C ASP A 110 -4.68 0.47 -7.03
N HIS A 111 -4.47 1.72 -6.59
CA HIS A 111 -5.21 2.36 -5.51
C HIS A 111 -5.32 3.87 -5.72
N GLY A 112 -6.21 4.52 -4.98
CA GLY A 112 -6.19 5.97 -4.82
C GLY A 112 -5.25 6.40 -3.69
N GLN A 113 -5.35 7.66 -3.24
CA GLN A 113 -4.47 8.18 -2.20
C GLN A 113 -5.23 9.19 -1.33
N THR A 114 -5.33 8.94 -0.03
CA THR A 114 -6.04 9.82 0.90
C THR A 114 -5.08 10.74 1.64
N ALA A 115 -5.51 11.95 1.98
CA ALA A 115 -4.74 12.84 2.83
C ALA A 115 -4.80 12.34 4.28
N THR A 116 -3.66 12.29 4.95
CA THR A 116 -3.56 11.75 6.31
C THR A 116 -2.83 12.66 7.27
N ARG A 117 -3.06 12.40 8.56
CA ARG A 117 -2.26 12.94 9.65
C ARG A 117 -1.53 11.80 10.37
N PRO A 118 -0.21 11.91 10.59
CA PRO A 118 0.53 10.91 11.38
C PRO A 118 -0.03 10.73 12.78
N ALA A 119 -0.15 9.47 13.23
CA ALA A 119 -0.62 9.11 14.56
C ALA A 119 0.23 9.75 15.67
N GLU A 120 1.55 9.82 15.50
CA GLU A 120 2.47 10.49 16.43
C GLU A 120 2.11 11.96 16.67
N LEU A 121 1.57 12.67 15.66
CA LEU A 121 1.14 14.07 15.81
C LEU A 121 -0.21 14.23 16.52
N ILE A 122 -0.92 13.12 16.78
CA ILE A 122 -2.22 13.06 17.46
C ILE A 122 -2.04 12.52 18.87
N LEU A 123 -1.28 11.43 19.00
CA LEU A 123 -1.08 10.70 20.24
C LEU A 123 0.12 11.21 21.05
N GLY A 124 1.09 11.87 20.39
CA GLY A 124 2.37 12.26 20.99
C GLY A 124 3.41 11.13 21.03
N GLU A 125 3.01 9.92 20.68
CA GLU A 125 3.82 8.69 20.65
C GLU A 125 3.36 7.79 19.49
N SER A 126 4.12 6.75 19.18
CA SER A 126 3.72 5.80 18.13
C SER A 126 2.47 5.00 18.55
N ILE A 127 1.71 4.49 17.58
CA ILE A 127 0.52 3.68 17.89
C ILE A 127 0.86 2.43 18.74
N GLY A 128 2.05 1.86 18.54
CA GLY A 128 2.51 0.70 19.33
C GLY A 128 2.70 1.05 20.80
N GLU A 129 3.35 2.19 21.08
CA GLU A 129 3.53 2.70 22.44
C GLU A 129 2.17 3.01 23.09
N HIS A 130 1.30 3.73 22.37
CA HIS A 130 -0.03 4.11 22.84
C HIS A 130 -0.90 2.93 23.25
N LEU A 131 -0.90 1.85 22.47
CA LEU A 131 -1.70 0.67 22.76
C LEU A 131 -1.21 -0.11 23.98
N LEU A 132 0.00 0.19 24.48
CA LEU A 132 0.67 -0.58 25.54
C LEU A 132 1.03 0.25 26.78
N ALA A 133 0.72 1.55 26.77
CA ALA A 133 1.01 2.49 27.85
C ALA A 133 0.23 2.24 29.17
N ASP A 134 -0.88 1.49 29.18
CA ASP A 134 -1.69 1.31 30.41
C ASP A 134 -2.06 -0.14 30.78
N GLY A 135 -1.69 -0.54 32.01
CA GLY A 135 -2.39 -1.55 32.80
C GLY A 135 -1.51 -2.37 33.75
N ARG A 136 -0.69 -3.27 33.20
CA ARG A 136 0.12 -4.28 33.97
C ARG A 136 1.39 -4.75 33.25
N THR A 137 1.67 -4.23 32.05
CA THR A 137 2.80 -4.60 31.17
C THR A 137 3.87 -3.51 31.09
N ALA A 138 3.81 -2.49 31.96
CA ALA A 138 4.87 -1.50 32.14
C ALA A 138 6.19 -2.08 32.70
N GLY A 139 6.24 -3.41 32.91
CA GLY A 139 7.48 -4.14 33.12
C GLY A 139 7.40 -5.51 32.47
N SER A 140 7.97 -5.67 31.27
CA SER A 140 9.13 -6.55 31.08
C SER A 140 9.56 -6.73 29.63
N ASP A 141 8.68 -6.57 28.62
CA ASP A 141 9.03 -7.01 27.26
C ASP A 141 8.85 -5.90 26.21
N PRO A 142 9.90 -5.53 25.44
CA PRO A 142 9.84 -4.51 24.41
C PRO A 142 9.03 -4.95 23.19
N VAL A 143 8.35 -4.02 22.53
CA VAL A 143 7.53 -4.26 21.33
C VAL A 143 8.42 -4.23 20.10
N ALA A 144 8.25 -5.21 19.21
CA ALA A 144 8.79 -5.07 17.87
C ALA A 144 7.88 -4.24 16.98
N PHE A 145 8.51 -3.39 16.20
CA PHE A 145 7.90 -2.74 15.06
C PHE A 145 8.34 -3.48 13.79
N GLY A 146 7.38 -3.92 12.99
CA GLY A 146 7.61 -4.41 11.64
C GLY A 146 7.15 -3.38 10.62
N GLY A 147 7.96 -3.08 9.60
CA GLY A 147 7.48 -2.28 8.47
C GLY A 147 6.56 -3.12 7.59
N ALA A 148 5.36 -2.64 7.29
CA ALA A 148 4.48 -3.29 6.32
C ALA A 148 4.94 -2.97 4.89
N GLY A 149 6.01 -3.61 4.45
CA GLY A 149 6.53 -3.44 3.09
C GLY A 149 5.68 -4.11 2.00
N GLY A 150 4.35 -4.05 2.05
CA GLY A 150 3.51 -4.74 1.06
C GLY A 150 3.73 -4.22 -0.37
N GLY A 151 3.50 -2.93 -0.59
CA GLY A 151 3.73 -2.25 -1.87
C GLY A 151 5.22 -2.00 -2.11
N ASP A 152 5.91 -1.43 -1.13
CA ASP A 152 7.34 -1.12 -1.19
C ASP A 152 8.21 -2.36 -1.43
N ALA A 153 7.97 -3.49 -0.76
CA ALA A 153 8.79 -4.68 -1.01
C ALA A 153 8.46 -5.35 -2.35
N ALA A 154 7.22 -5.27 -2.85
CA ALA A 154 6.87 -5.77 -4.18
C ALA A 154 7.51 -4.91 -5.28
N ALA A 155 7.46 -3.58 -5.13
CA ALA A 155 8.08 -2.60 -6.03
C ALA A 155 9.61 -2.69 -6.00
N VAL A 156 10.21 -2.75 -4.82
CA VAL A 156 11.66 -2.88 -4.64
C VAL A 156 12.15 -4.28 -5.06
N ALA A 157 11.35 -5.34 -4.89
CA ALA A 157 11.67 -6.67 -5.44
C ALA A 157 11.55 -6.70 -6.97
N ALA A 158 10.57 -6.00 -7.55
CA ALA A 158 10.47 -5.81 -9.00
C ALA A 158 11.67 -5.03 -9.54
N GLN A 159 12.09 -3.97 -8.83
CA GLN A 159 13.28 -3.17 -9.10
C GLN A 159 14.55 -4.03 -9.03
N ALA A 160 14.71 -4.86 -7.99
CA ALA A 160 15.84 -5.77 -7.84
C ALA A 160 15.90 -6.84 -8.97
N ARG A 161 14.74 -7.38 -9.38
CA ARG A 161 14.64 -8.31 -10.53
C ARG A 161 15.02 -7.62 -11.83
N TRP A 162 14.56 -6.40 -12.05
CA TRP A 162 14.89 -5.61 -13.23
C TRP A 162 16.38 -5.27 -13.28
N PHE A 163 16.98 -4.86 -12.15
CA PHE A 163 18.41 -4.61 -12.08
C PHE A 163 19.27 -5.81 -12.46
N ARG A 164 18.87 -7.00 -12.02
CA ARG A 164 19.56 -8.24 -12.42
C ARG A 164 19.47 -8.46 -13.93
N ARG A 165 18.33 -8.13 -14.56
CA ARG A 165 18.18 -8.18 -16.02
C ARG A 165 19.05 -7.14 -16.70
N VAL A 166 19.02 -5.88 -16.28
CA VAL A 166 19.82 -4.80 -16.87
C VAL A 166 21.32 -5.06 -16.74
N ALA A 167 21.75 -5.57 -15.58
CA ALA A 167 23.15 -5.96 -15.36
C ALA A 167 23.62 -7.04 -16.34
N SER A 168 22.73 -7.90 -16.84
CA SER A 168 23.06 -8.94 -17.82
C SER A 168 23.30 -8.43 -19.25
N VAL A 169 22.85 -7.19 -19.54
CA VAL A 169 22.97 -6.56 -20.88
C VAL A 169 23.98 -5.41 -20.91
N LEU A 170 24.48 -4.97 -19.75
CA LEU A 170 25.45 -3.88 -19.64
C LEU A 170 26.91 -4.39 -19.75
N PRO A 171 27.82 -3.63 -20.41
CA PRO A 171 29.23 -4.00 -20.51
C PRO A 171 29.95 -4.04 -19.15
N GLY A 172 30.70 -5.11 -18.92
CA GLY A 172 31.72 -5.31 -17.88
C GLY A 172 31.55 -4.54 -16.56
N PRO A 173 32.22 -3.38 -16.38
CA PRO A 173 32.26 -2.66 -15.12
C PRO A 173 30.90 -2.06 -14.71
N LEU A 174 30.07 -1.64 -15.68
CA LEU A 174 28.74 -1.08 -15.41
C LEU A 174 27.75 -2.16 -14.95
N GLY A 175 27.81 -3.35 -15.57
CA GLY A 175 27.00 -4.50 -15.14
C GLY A 175 27.33 -4.95 -13.71
N LYS A 176 28.62 -4.91 -13.32
CA LYS A 176 29.05 -5.24 -11.94
C LYS A 176 28.55 -4.21 -10.92
N ALA A 177 28.56 -2.93 -11.24
CA ALA A 177 28.04 -1.88 -10.37
C ALA A 177 26.52 -2.00 -10.19
N ALA A 178 25.78 -2.21 -11.28
CA ALA A 178 24.33 -2.44 -11.24
C ALA A 178 23.96 -3.68 -10.41
N LEU A 179 24.72 -4.78 -10.55
CA LEU A 179 24.50 -6.00 -9.77
C LEU A 179 24.88 -5.85 -8.28
N ALA A 180 25.92 -5.07 -7.97
CA ALA A 180 26.27 -4.73 -6.59
C ALA A 180 25.17 -3.89 -5.94
N TRP A 181 24.62 -2.93 -6.66
CA TRP A 181 23.49 -2.12 -6.23
C TRP A 181 22.23 -2.96 -6.03
N ALA A 182 21.90 -3.85 -6.98
CA ALA A 182 20.79 -4.80 -6.85
C ALA A 182 20.90 -5.69 -5.60
N ARG A 183 22.12 -6.15 -5.29
CA ARG A 183 22.39 -6.94 -4.08
C ARG A 183 22.29 -6.09 -2.81
N HIS A 184 22.70 -4.83 -2.86
CA HIS A 184 22.55 -3.91 -1.74
C HIS A 184 21.08 -3.64 -1.45
N VAL A 185 20.27 -3.36 -2.47
CA VAL A 185 18.82 -3.16 -2.37
C VAL A 185 18.10 -4.43 -1.88
N ALA A 186 18.48 -5.60 -2.39
CA ALA A 186 17.96 -6.87 -1.86
C ALA A 186 18.36 -7.09 -0.39
N LYS A 187 19.57 -6.69 0.00
CA LYS A 187 20.03 -6.79 1.40
C LYS A 187 19.34 -5.79 2.32
N THR A 188 18.97 -4.60 1.84
CA THR A 188 18.14 -3.66 2.62
C THR A 188 16.71 -4.16 2.77
N LEU A 189 16.18 -4.91 1.80
CA LEU A 189 14.91 -5.64 1.95
C LEU A 189 15.00 -6.77 2.98
N ASP A 190 16.07 -7.57 2.94
CA ASP A 190 16.31 -8.63 3.93
C ASP A 190 16.58 -8.04 5.33
N ALA A 191 17.20 -6.86 5.42
CA ALA A 191 17.40 -6.13 6.67
C ALA A 191 16.15 -5.38 7.16
N ALA A 192 15.15 -5.20 6.30
CA ALA A 192 13.81 -4.70 6.64
C ALA A 192 12.87 -5.82 7.11
N GLN A 193 13.35 -7.07 7.23
CA GLN A 193 12.62 -8.08 7.97
C GLN A 193 12.37 -7.60 9.41
N PRO A 194 11.17 -7.85 9.96
CA PRO A 194 10.78 -7.31 11.25
C PRO A 194 11.82 -7.66 12.31
N TYR A 195 12.34 -6.62 12.96
CA TYR A 195 13.20 -6.72 14.14
C TYR A 195 12.48 -7.63 15.15
N HIS A 196 13.23 -8.56 15.75
CA HIS A 196 12.72 -9.62 16.63
C HIS A 196 11.57 -9.16 17.52
N ALA A 197 10.42 -9.83 17.39
CA ALA A 197 9.22 -9.60 18.19
C ALA A 197 9.36 -10.18 19.60
N ASP A 198 10.23 -9.55 20.39
CA ASP A 198 10.52 -9.94 21.76
C ASP A 198 9.33 -9.68 22.71
N GLY A 199 8.39 -8.83 22.29
CA GLY A 199 7.18 -8.47 23.04
C GLY A 199 5.97 -9.35 22.71
N PRO A 200 4.92 -9.36 23.57
CA PRO A 200 3.75 -10.22 23.40
C PRO A 200 2.84 -9.85 22.21
N LEU A 201 3.05 -8.66 21.63
CA LEU A 201 2.36 -8.16 20.45
C LEU A 201 3.37 -7.55 19.47
N LEU A 202 3.12 -7.72 18.19
CA LEU A 202 3.82 -7.08 17.07
C LEU A 202 2.84 -6.16 16.34
N VAL A 203 3.18 -4.88 16.23
CA VAL A 203 2.39 -3.91 15.46
C VAL A 203 3.09 -3.66 14.13
N VAL A 204 2.35 -3.83 13.04
CA VAL A 204 2.83 -3.68 11.66
C VAL A 204 1.99 -2.60 10.98
N PRO A 205 2.42 -1.31 11.08
CA PRO A 205 1.74 -0.21 10.41
C PRO A 205 2.03 -0.21 8.91
N ALA A 206 0.99 0.04 8.10
CA ALA A 206 1.01 0.15 6.65
C ALA A 206 0.12 1.35 6.27
N GLY A 207 0.66 2.56 6.31
CA GLY A 207 -0.17 3.73 6.03
C GLY A 207 -1.32 3.94 7.04
N ASP A 208 -2.56 4.10 6.57
CA ASP A 208 -3.75 4.28 7.43
C ASP A 208 -4.38 2.97 7.93
N ILE A 209 -3.68 1.85 7.78
CA ILE A 209 -4.03 0.55 8.36
C ILE A 209 -2.86 0.02 9.19
N ALA A 210 -3.16 -0.66 10.30
CA ALA A 210 -2.14 -1.39 11.05
C ALA A 210 -2.65 -2.76 11.45
N HIS A 211 -1.83 -3.78 11.20
CA HIS A 211 -2.10 -5.13 11.68
C HIS A 211 -1.38 -5.37 13.00
N VAL A 212 -2.07 -5.95 13.97
CA VAL A 212 -1.48 -6.31 15.26
C VAL A 212 -1.56 -7.82 15.42
N TYR A 213 -0.42 -8.43 15.74
CA TYR A 213 -0.25 -9.89 15.85
C TYR A 213 0.19 -10.25 17.26
N SER A 214 -0.36 -11.34 17.80
CA SER A 214 0.21 -12.03 18.95
C SER A 214 1.43 -12.82 18.52
N THR A 215 2.53 -12.61 19.22
CA THR A 215 3.79 -13.34 18.98
C THR A 215 3.83 -14.68 19.71
N ARG A 216 2.83 -14.96 20.55
CA ARG A 216 2.78 -16.11 21.46
C ARG A 216 2.08 -17.33 20.89
N VAL A 217 1.34 -17.18 19.79
CA VAL A 217 0.60 -18.27 19.15
C VAL A 217 0.80 -18.25 17.63
N PRO A 218 0.85 -19.43 16.99
CA PRO A 218 1.04 -19.54 15.54
C PRO A 218 -0.28 -19.50 14.74
N TYR A 219 -1.40 -19.12 15.37
CA TYR A 219 -2.72 -19.13 14.76
C TYR A 219 -3.48 -17.84 15.03
N PRO A 220 -4.43 -17.44 14.15
CA PRO A 220 -5.15 -16.19 14.31
C PRO A 220 -6.12 -16.24 15.50
N LEU A 221 -6.03 -15.26 16.39
CA LEU A 221 -6.90 -15.15 17.57
C LEU A 221 -8.30 -14.61 17.20
N ARG A 222 -9.30 -15.03 17.98
CA ARG A 222 -10.64 -14.44 18.01
C ARG A 222 -10.78 -13.41 19.12
N GLU A 223 -11.85 -12.63 19.08
CA GLU A 223 -12.08 -11.54 20.02
C GLU A 223 -12.13 -11.96 21.51
N PRO A 224 -12.83 -13.04 21.93
CA PRO A 224 -12.80 -13.49 23.33
C PRO A 224 -11.40 -13.90 23.78
N GLU A 225 -10.64 -14.53 22.87
CA GLU A 225 -9.27 -14.96 23.09
C GLU A 225 -8.29 -13.79 23.22
N LEU A 226 -8.47 -12.73 22.42
CA LEU A 226 -7.73 -11.48 22.53
C LEU A 226 -8.00 -10.80 23.88
N ARG A 227 -9.27 -10.74 24.32
CA ARG A 227 -9.63 -10.16 25.63
C ARG A 227 -9.01 -10.91 26.80
N ALA A 228 -9.02 -12.24 26.73
CA ALA A 228 -8.43 -13.09 27.77
C ALA A 228 -6.91 -12.92 27.88
N ARG A 229 -6.22 -12.82 26.73
CA ARG A 229 -4.75 -12.71 26.68
C ARG A 229 -4.23 -11.29 26.87
N HIS A 230 -4.98 -10.29 26.40
CA HIS A 230 -4.59 -8.88 26.43
C HIS A 230 -5.73 -8.01 27.00
N PRO A 231 -5.98 -8.07 28.32
CA PRO A 231 -7.05 -7.29 28.95
C PRO A 231 -6.92 -5.78 28.67
N GLY A 232 -8.03 -5.15 28.27
CA GLY A 232 -8.10 -3.72 27.99
C GLY A 232 -7.58 -3.30 26.61
N LEU A 233 -6.96 -4.19 25.83
CA LEU A 233 -6.40 -3.83 24.52
C LEU A 233 -7.47 -3.32 23.56
N LEU A 234 -8.57 -4.07 23.42
CA LEU A 234 -9.64 -3.70 22.49
C LEU A 234 -10.36 -2.42 22.92
N GLU A 235 -10.50 -2.18 24.22
CA GLU A 235 -11.03 -0.94 24.77
C GLU A 235 -10.14 0.25 24.43
N ARG A 236 -8.82 0.12 24.59
CA ARG A 236 -7.86 1.17 24.22
C ARG A 236 -7.91 1.44 22.72
N CYS A 237 -7.94 0.40 21.89
CA CYS A 237 -8.07 0.57 20.45
C CYS A 237 -9.39 1.28 20.08
N ALA A 238 -10.52 0.82 20.62
CA ALA A 238 -11.84 1.36 20.29
C ALA A 238 -12.05 2.81 20.78
N ARG A 239 -11.35 3.23 21.84
CA ARG A 239 -11.47 4.58 22.42
C ARG A 239 -10.34 5.53 22.03
N SER A 240 -9.36 5.06 21.26
CA SER A 240 -8.24 5.91 20.84
C SER A 240 -8.73 7.04 19.92
N PRO A 241 -8.24 8.28 20.07
CA PRO A 241 -8.57 9.36 19.16
C PRO A 241 -8.01 9.14 17.75
N ALA A 242 -7.04 8.23 17.59
CA ALA A 242 -6.32 7.95 16.35
C ALA A 242 -6.81 6.69 15.60
N ILE A 243 -7.78 5.95 16.14
CA ILE A 243 -8.33 4.74 15.52
C ILE A 243 -9.82 4.97 15.24
N GLY A 244 -10.22 4.89 13.99
CA GLY A 244 -11.64 4.97 13.62
C GLY A 244 -12.39 3.69 13.90
N PHE A 245 -11.81 2.55 13.49
CA PHE A 245 -12.38 1.23 13.77
C PHE A 245 -11.30 0.21 14.07
N THR A 246 -11.61 -0.71 14.98
CA THR A 246 -10.81 -1.92 15.20
C THR A 246 -11.56 -3.13 14.65
N LEU A 247 -10.99 -3.79 13.65
CA LEU A 247 -11.55 -5.02 13.08
C LEU A 247 -10.98 -6.24 13.81
N VAL A 248 -11.86 -7.17 14.17
CA VAL A 248 -11.49 -8.44 14.82
C VAL A 248 -12.36 -9.59 14.32
N ARG A 249 -11.85 -10.82 14.46
CA ARG A 249 -12.64 -12.04 14.28
C ARG A 249 -13.50 -12.29 15.51
N GLY A 250 -14.79 -12.00 15.45
CA GLY A 250 -15.76 -12.37 16.50
C GLY A 250 -16.11 -13.87 16.45
N GLU A 251 -16.86 -14.35 17.45
CA GLU A 251 -17.33 -15.74 17.51
C GLU A 251 -18.27 -16.09 16.36
N SER A 252 -19.24 -15.20 16.09
CA SER A 252 -20.26 -15.38 15.05
C SER A 252 -19.86 -14.78 13.69
N GLY A 253 -18.69 -14.17 13.59
CA GLY A 253 -18.19 -13.58 12.35
C GLY A 253 -17.38 -12.29 12.54
N PRO A 254 -17.04 -11.61 11.44
CA PRO A 254 -16.24 -10.38 11.45
C PRO A 254 -16.92 -9.25 12.25
N LEU A 255 -16.11 -8.51 12.99
CA LEU A 255 -16.57 -7.48 13.90
C LEU A 255 -15.78 -6.19 13.72
N ALA A 256 -16.46 -5.04 13.75
CA ALA A 256 -15.83 -3.73 13.91
C ALA A 256 -16.20 -3.11 15.26
N LEU A 257 -15.20 -2.59 15.97
CA LEU A 257 -15.34 -1.94 17.27
C LEU A 257 -15.02 -0.44 17.16
N ARG A 258 -15.83 0.39 17.81
CA ARG A 258 -15.62 1.84 17.93
C ARG A 258 -16.32 2.38 19.17
N GLY A 259 -15.58 2.98 20.11
CA GLY A 259 -16.09 3.37 21.41
C GLY A 259 -16.74 2.17 22.11
N ASP A 260 -17.99 2.32 22.54
CA ASP A 260 -18.80 1.23 23.11
C ASP A 260 -19.64 0.49 22.05
N ARG A 261 -19.52 0.86 20.76
CA ARG A 261 -20.25 0.23 19.66
C ARG A 261 -19.53 -1.01 19.16
N ARG A 262 -20.34 -2.02 18.87
CA ARG A 262 -19.92 -3.31 18.34
C ARG A 262 -20.77 -3.64 17.12
N LEU A 263 -20.15 -3.69 15.94
CA LEU A 263 -20.82 -3.90 14.65
C LEU A 263 -20.50 -5.28 14.10
N GLU A 264 -21.50 -6.16 14.01
CA GLU A 264 -21.36 -7.50 13.43
C GLU A 264 -21.52 -7.44 11.92
N LEU A 265 -20.41 -7.46 11.17
CA LEU A 265 -20.40 -7.13 9.74
C LEU A 265 -21.08 -8.17 8.83
N HIS A 266 -21.55 -9.28 9.39
CA HIS A 266 -22.43 -10.22 8.68
C HIS A 266 -23.91 -9.76 8.70
N ARG A 267 -24.28 -8.84 9.59
CA ARG A 267 -25.62 -8.25 9.67
C ARG A 267 -25.69 -7.06 8.71
N PRO A 268 -26.69 -7.01 7.80
CA PRO A 268 -26.79 -5.94 6.80
C PRO A 268 -26.84 -4.52 7.40
N GLN A 269 -27.54 -4.35 8.51
CA GLN A 269 -27.67 -3.06 9.21
C GLN A 269 -26.34 -2.55 9.79
N ASP A 270 -25.56 -3.42 10.43
CA ASP A 270 -24.25 -3.08 10.99
C ASP A 270 -23.21 -2.84 9.88
N ALA A 271 -23.29 -3.61 8.79
CA ALA A 271 -22.46 -3.42 7.61
C ALA A 271 -22.74 -2.08 6.90
N LEU A 272 -24.02 -1.71 6.77
CA LEU A 272 -24.44 -0.42 6.23
C LEU A 272 -23.95 0.74 7.11
N GLU A 273 -24.00 0.57 8.42
CA GLU A 273 -23.51 1.57 9.37
C GLU A 273 -22.01 1.83 9.21
N LEU A 274 -21.19 0.76 9.11
CA LEU A 274 -19.76 0.89 8.82
C LEU A 274 -19.53 1.61 7.49
N ALA A 275 -20.25 1.23 6.44
CA ALA A 275 -20.16 1.87 5.12
C ALA A 275 -20.47 3.38 5.18
N HIS A 276 -21.52 3.77 5.91
CA HIS A 276 -21.86 5.18 6.11
C HIS A 276 -20.80 5.95 6.89
N GLN A 277 -20.24 5.37 7.95
CA GLN A 277 -19.23 6.06 8.77
C GLN A 277 -17.89 6.19 8.07
N VAL A 278 -17.50 5.18 7.28
CA VAL A 278 -16.29 5.22 6.44
C VAL A 278 -16.50 6.11 5.21
N GLY A 279 -17.73 6.21 4.71
CA GLY A 279 -18.06 7.01 3.53
C GLY A 279 -17.88 6.25 2.21
N HIS A 280 -17.83 4.92 2.24
CA HIS A 280 -17.68 4.10 1.04
C HIS A 280 -18.60 2.86 1.06
N PRO A 281 -19.39 2.59 0.01
CA PRO A 281 -20.40 1.52 0.00
C PRO A 281 -19.80 0.12 0.17
N LEU A 282 -18.55 -0.08 -0.23
CA LEU A 282 -17.85 -1.37 -0.10
C LEU A 282 -17.04 -1.52 1.19
N ALA A 283 -17.05 -0.55 2.12
CA ALA A 283 -16.18 -0.59 3.30
C ALA A 283 -16.38 -1.88 4.12
N ALA A 284 -17.62 -2.30 4.35
CA ALA A 284 -17.90 -3.55 5.07
C ALA A 284 -17.51 -4.80 4.27
N VAL A 285 -17.52 -4.75 2.94
CA VAL A 285 -17.00 -5.84 2.09
C VAL A 285 -15.49 -5.97 2.30
N TYR A 286 -14.76 -4.87 2.13
CA TYR A 286 -13.30 -4.85 2.29
C TYR A 286 -12.85 -5.17 3.72
N ALA A 287 -13.55 -4.68 4.75
CA ALA A 287 -13.26 -5.05 6.14
C ALA A 287 -13.36 -6.56 6.40
N ARG A 288 -14.37 -7.23 5.81
CA ARG A 288 -14.52 -8.69 5.89
C ARG A 288 -13.42 -9.41 5.12
N ASP A 289 -13.07 -8.93 3.94
CA ASP A 289 -12.02 -9.51 3.12
C ASP A 289 -10.65 -9.41 3.80
N LEU A 290 -10.32 -8.25 4.38
CA LEU A 290 -9.11 -8.03 5.17
C LEU A 290 -8.98 -9.06 6.29
N LEU A 291 -10.03 -9.27 7.10
CA LEU A 291 -10.03 -10.25 8.19
C LEU A 291 -9.94 -11.72 7.74
N ARG A 292 -10.28 -12.01 6.47
CA ARG A 292 -10.21 -13.34 5.85
C ARG A 292 -8.83 -13.64 5.26
N MET A 293 -8.00 -12.63 4.99
CA MET A 293 -6.66 -12.83 4.46
C MET A 293 -5.83 -13.65 5.45
N ARG A 294 -5.10 -14.66 4.95
CA ARG A 294 -4.20 -15.49 5.76
C ARG A 294 -3.15 -14.67 6.49
N SER A 295 -2.70 -13.58 5.86
CA SER A 295 -1.72 -12.65 6.41
C SER A 295 -2.34 -11.60 7.35
N SER A 296 -3.63 -11.66 7.66
CA SER A 296 -4.26 -10.70 8.57
C SER A 296 -3.74 -10.86 9.99
N GLY A 297 -3.41 -9.73 10.61
CA GLY A 297 -3.30 -9.60 12.07
C GLY A 297 -4.48 -10.18 12.85
N ASP A 298 -4.25 -10.36 14.15
CA ASP A 298 -5.27 -10.77 15.13
C ASP A 298 -6.35 -9.70 15.30
N LEU A 299 -5.93 -8.45 15.20
CA LEU A 299 -6.80 -7.30 15.02
C LEU A 299 -6.18 -6.35 13.98
N ILE A 300 -7.04 -5.59 13.33
CA ILE A 300 -6.67 -4.57 12.35
C ILE A 300 -7.18 -3.23 12.83
N LEU A 301 -6.33 -2.21 12.80
CA LEU A 301 -6.66 -0.84 13.11
C LEU A 301 -6.89 -0.09 11.81
N LEU A 302 -8.02 0.61 11.70
CA LEU A 302 -8.31 1.50 10.58
C LEU A 302 -8.21 2.95 11.05
N GLY A 303 -7.41 3.74 10.35
CA GLY A 303 -7.22 5.17 10.59
C GLY A 303 -8.30 6.05 9.96
N CYS A 304 -9.07 5.53 9.01
CA CYS A 304 -10.21 6.24 8.43
C CYS A 304 -11.34 6.45 9.47
N ALA A 305 -12.06 7.58 9.38
CA ALA A 305 -13.15 7.93 10.29
C ALA A 305 -12.73 8.01 11.78
N ALA A 306 -11.45 8.28 12.06
CA ALA A 306 -10.93 8.46 13.41
C ALA A 306 -11.63 9.61 14.16
N PRO A 307 -11.81 9.51 15.50
CA PRO A 307 -12.45 10.56 16.29
C PRO A 307 -11.78 11.94 16.22
N CYS A 308 -10.48 12.02 15.87
CA CYS A 308 -9.78 13.29 15.66
C CYS A 308 -10.28 14.09 14.45
N GLY A 309 -11.13 13.51 13.59
CA GLY A 309 -11.74 14.19 12.44
C GLY A 309 -10.90 14.17 11.16
N GLU A 310 -9.73 13.53 11.18
CA GLU A 310 -8.83 13.35 10.04
C GLU A 310 -8.59 11.85 9.83
N THR A 311 -8.22 11.43 8.61
CA THR A 311 -7.71 10.07 8.39
C THR A 311 -6.31 9.97 8.99
N VAL A 312 -6.06 8.92 9.77
CA VAL A 312 -4.81 8.76 10.50
C VAL A 312 -3.89 7.75 9.83
N ALA A 313 -2.69 8.18 9.46
CA ALA A 313 -1.61 7.27 9.08
C ALA A 313 -0.85 6.84 10.33
N TYR A 314 -0.59 5.55 10.49
CA TYR A 314 0.19 5.04 11.63
C TYR A 314 1.70 5.26 11.46
N PRO A 315 2.29 5.22 10.24
CA PRO A 315 3.60 5.79 9.97
C PRO A 315 3.58 7.33 9.91
N PHE A 316 4.78 7.94 9.87
CA PHE A 316 4.94 9.39 9.73
C PHE A 316 4.71 9.85 8.27
N GLU A 317 3.46 9.78 7.83
CA GLU A 317 3.02 10.04 6.46
C GLU A 317 1.79 10.97 6.40
N PHE A 318 1.74 11.79 5.34
CA PHE A 318 0.73 12.83 5.09
C PHE A 318 -0.19 12.50 3.92
N GLY A 319 0.14 11.46 3.17
CA GLY A 319 -0.76 10.77 2.26
C GLY A 319 -0.68 9.28 2.56
N SER A 320 -1.74 8.55 2.31
CA SER A 320 -1.73 7.12 2.60
C SER A 320 -2.79 6.33 1.84
N HIS A 321 -2.56 5.03 1.85
CA HIS A 321 -3.45 4.03 1.27
C HIS A 321 -3.28 2.70 2.03
N GLY A 322 -4.05 1.67 1.63
CA GLY A 322 -4.08 0.33 2.23
C GLY A 322 -5.22 0.11 3.23
N GLY A 323 -5.76 1.18 3.82
CA GLY A 323 -6.97 1.16 4.63
C GLY A 323 -8.27 1.24 3.80
N LEU A 324 -9.29 1.89 4.38
CA LEU A 324 -10.65 1.93 3.82
C LEU A 324 -11.17 3.35 3.56
N ALA A 325 -10.32 4.37 3.65
CA ALA A 325 -10.75 5.74 3.35
C ALA A 325 -11.29 5.83 1.89
N PRO A 326 -12.33 6.63 1.61
CA PRO A 326 -12.95 6.65 0.28
C PRO A 326 -11.96 6.95 -0.86
N ASP A 327 -11.16 8.01 -0.71
CA ASP A 327 -10.22 8.47 -1.75
C ASP A 327 -9.14 7.44 -2.13
N GLN A 328 -8.84 6.46 -1.27
CA GLN A 328 -7.89 5.39 -1.57
C GLN A 328 -8.53 4.16 -2.22
N LEU A 329 -9.85 4.00 -2.08
CA LEU A 329 -10.62 2.93 -2.73
C LEU A 329 -11.04 3.32 -4.15
N ASP A 330 -11.07 4.62 -4.46
CA ASP A 330 -11.31 5.12 -5.80
C ASP A 330 -10.08 4.94 -6.68
N THR A 331 -10.25 4.16 -7.75
CA THR A 331 -9.23 3.91 -8.79
C THR A 331 -9.73 4.41 -10.14
N PHE A 332 -8.83 4.53 -11.11
CA PHE A 332 -9.20 4.89 -12.48
C PHE A 332 -8.57 3.95 -13.50
N MET A 333 -9.19 3.89 -14.69
CA MET A 333 -8.71 3.18 -15.86
C MET A 333 -8.85 4.09 -17.08
N ILE A 334 -7.76 4.29 -17.81
CA ILE A 334 -7.72 4.87 -19.15
C ILE A 334 -7.42 3.72 -20.10
N HIS A 335 -8.26 3.58 -21.13
CA HIS A 335 -8.24 2.45 -22.04
C HIS A 335 -8.54 2.90 -23.48
N PRO A 336 -8.29 2.05 -24.50
CA PRO A 336 -8.63 2.35 -25.88
C PRO A 336 -10.10 2.70 -26.07
N GLN A 337 -10.38 3.70 -26.90
CA GLN A 337 -11.72 4.27 -27.09
C GLN A 337 -12.71 3.22 -27.63
N GLU A 338 -12.22 2.27 -28.43
CA GLU A 338 -12.99 1.23 -29.11
C GLU A 338 -13.67 0.26 -28.13
N LEU A 339 -13.21 0.19 -26.88
CA LEU A 339 -13.84 -0.64 -25.84
C LEU A 339 -15.12 -0.01 -25.26
N GLY A 340 -15.31 1.30 -25.43
CA GLY A 340 -16.46 2.04 -24.89
C GLY A 340 -16.45 2.22 -23.37
N GLU A 341 -17.33 3.09 -22.87
CA GLU A 341 -17.37 3.52 -21.45
C GLU A 341 -17.70 2.38 -20.47
N GLY A 342 -18.34 1.32 -20.95
CA GLY A 342 -18.77 0.19 -20.12
C GLY A 342 -17.74 -0.94 -19.99
N ALA A 343 -16.56 -0.82 -20.61
CA ALA A 343 -15.58 -1.90 -20.72
C ALA A 343 -15.14 -2.48 -19.37
N PHE A 344 -15.11 -1.65 -18.33
CA PHE A 344 -14.67 -2.03 -16.98
C PHE A 344 -15.82 -1.98 -15.95
N ALA A 345 -17.05 -1.69 -16.36
CA ALA A 345 -18.18 -1.46 -15.44
C ALA A 345 -18.58 -2.69 -14.61
N SER A 346 -18.22 -3.89 -15.07
CA SER A 346 -18.48 -5.16 -14.36
C SER A 346 -17.30 -5.65 -13.54
N LEU A 347 -16.13 -5.01 -13.63
CA LEU A 347 -14.93 -5.44 -12.91
C LEU A 347 -14.96 -4.84 -11.51
N VAL A 348 -15.04 -5.70 -10.51
CA VAL A 348 -15.14 -5.27 -9.10
C VAL A 348 -13.87 -5.65 -8.34
N ARG A 349 -13.17 -6.71 -8.78
CA ARG A 349 -11.99 -7.24 -8.10
C ARG A 349 -10.75 -7.24 -9.00
N PRO A 350 -9.53 -7.20 -8.43
CA PRO A 350 -8.29 -7.34 -9.20
C PRO A 350 -8.22 -8.63 -10.04
N GLN A 351 -8.86 -9.72 -9.59
CA GLN A 351 -8.90 -10.96 -10.38
C GLN A 351 -9.75 -10.82 -11.65
N ASP A 352 -10.78 -9.97 -11.63
CA ASP A 352 -11.61 -9.68 -12.81
C ASP A 352 -10.78 -8.91 -13.84
N LEU A 353 -9.99 -7.93 -13.37
CA LEU A 353 -9.05 -7.18 -14.22
C LEU A 353 -7.96 -8.08 -14.83
N HIS A 354 -7.40 -8.99 -14.04
CA HIS A 354 -6.41 -9.94 -14.54
C HIS A 354 -7.01 -10.85 -15.63
N ARG A 355 -8.22 -11.37 -15.40
CA ARG A 355 -8.94 -12.19 -16.38
C ARG A 355 -9.20 -11.42 -17.67
N PHE A 356 -9.66 -10.18 -17.57
CA PHE A 356 -9.89 -9.31 -18.72
C PHE A 356 -8.63 -9.20 -19.60
N PHE A 357 -7.45 -8.93 -19.03
CA PHE A 357 -6.22 -8.82 -19.81
C PHE A 357 -5.71 -10.16 -20.38
N LEU A 358 -5.95 -11.28 -19.69
CA LEU A 358 -5.64 -12.61 -20.23
C LEU A 358 -6.48 -12.92 -21.47
N GLU A 359 -7.79 -12.64 -21.40
CA GLU A 359 -8.71 -12.80 -22.52
C GLU A 359 -8.32 -11.87 -23.68
N ARG A 360 -8.03 -10.59 -23.39
CA ARG A 360 -7.65 -9.59 -24.39
C ARG A 360 -6.34 -9.94 -25.11
N SER A 361 -5.36 -10.48 -24.39
CA SER A 361 -4.06 -10.85 -24.97
C SER A 361 -4.07 -12.16 -25.77
N GLY A 362 -5.23 -12.84 -25.88
CA GLY A 362 -5.34 -14.16 -26.52
C GLY A 362 -4.58 -15.27 -25.76
N ARG A 363 -4.09 -14.97 -24.55
CA ARG A 363 -3.41 -15.90 -23.65
C ARG A 363 -4.46 -16.48 -22.70
N LEU A 364 -5.39 -17.26 -23.24
CA LEU A 364 -6.24 -18.11 -22.40
C LEU A 364 -5.33 -18.99 -21.52
N PRO A 365 -5.64 -19.17 -20.23
CA PRO A 365 -4.99 -20.20 -19.46
C PRO A 365 -5.20 -21.53 -20.19
N ARG A 366 -4.12 -22.21 -20.59
CA ARG A 366 -4.16 -23.68 -20.55
C ARG A 366 -4.66 -24.00 -19.15
N GLU A 367 -5.81 -24.66 -19.07
CA GLU A 367 -6.50 -25.00 -17.82
C GLU A 367 -5.51 -25.10 -16.68
N LEU A 368 -5.61 -24.17 -15.72
CA LEU A 368 -4.84 -24.26 -14.48
C LEU A 368 -5.00 -25.71 -13.99
N PRO A 369 -3.90 -26.45 -13.75
CA PRO A 369 -3.99 -27.86 -13.39
C PRO A 369 -4.98 -28.02 -12.25
N LEU A 370 -5.88 -29.00 -12.37
CA LEU A 370 -7.03 -29.24 -11.49
C LEU A 370 -6.73 -29.22 -9.98
N GLY A 371 -5.46 -29.35 -9.56
CA GLY A 371 -5.01 -29.18 -8.17
C GLY A 371 -5.00 -27.74 -7.63
N ALA A 372 -5.09 -26.70 -8.48
CA ALA A 372 -5.17 -25.30 -8.02
C ALA A 372 -6.60 -24.87 -7.64
N ARG A 373 -7.61 -25.71 -7.94
CA ARG A 373 -8.99 -25.46 -7.48
C ARG A 373 -9.15 -25.72 -5.99
N GLU A 374 -8.34 -26.58 -5.37
CA GLU A 374 -8.45 -26.89 -3.93
C GLU A 374 -7.79 -25.84 -3.02
N GLU A 375 -6.73 -25.15 -3.47
CA GLU A 375 -6.17 -24.00 -2.72
C GLU A 375 -6.99 -22.71 -2.92
N ALA A 376 -7.78 -22.62 -3.98
CA ALA A 376 -8.70 -21.51 -4.23
C ALA A 376 -10.10 -21.72 -3.60
N THR A 377 -10.39 -22.89 -3.03
CA THR A 377 -11.63 -23.19 -2.29
C THR A 377 -11.48 -23.23 -0.78
N CYS A 378 -10.29 -22.98 -0.21
CA CYS A 378 -10.12 -22.77 1.23
C CYS A 378 -10.52 -21.36 1.71
N ALA A 379 -11.32 -20.65 0.90
CA ALA A 379 -12.05 -19.44 1.26
C ALA A 379 -13.55 -19.69 1.07
N SER A 380 -14.12 -20.54 1.91
CA SER A 380 -15.55 -20.57 2.23
C SER A 380 -15.76 -20.05 3.64
#